data_AF-A0A1I3H2B8-F1
#
_entry.id   AF-A0A1I3H2B8-F1
#
_cell.length_a   1.000
_cell.length_b   1.000
_cell.length_c   1.000
_cell.angle_alpha   90.00
_cell.angle_beta   90.00
_cell.angle_gamma   90.00
#
_symmetry.space_group_name_H-M   'P 1'
#
loop_
_entity.id
_entity.type
_entity.pdbx_description
1 polymer ?
#
loop_
_entity_poly.entity_id
_entity_poly.type
_entity_poly.pdbx_seq_one_letter_code
_entity_poly.pdbx_strand_id
1 'polypeptide(L)' 'MWVRSQDEKKLGKYIGFSVTSNWGSKKKGAIVGTTVESSFLGSNTEVLGVYDTQEAALEELTKLQSALLNGEKVYEMT' A
#
# COMPACT_ATOMS: atom_id res chain seq x y z
N MET A 1 -0.84 9.99 -3.00
CA MET A 1 0.35 9.30 -3.53
C MET A 1 -0.03 7.84 -3.56
N TRP A 2 -0.56 7.41 -4.69
CA TRP A 2 -0.89 6.02 -5.00
C TRP A 2 0.38 5.17 -4.86
N VAL A 3 0.28 3.90 -4.51
CA VAL A 3 1.40 2.97 -4.26
C VAL A 3 2.60 3.20 -5.21
N ARG A 4 3.78 3.58 -4.68
CA ARG A 4 5.02 3.87 -5.44
C ARG A 4 5.47 2.71 -6.33
N SER A 5 5.02 1.50 -6.03
CA SER A 5 5.22 0.32 -6.85
C SER A 5 4.13 0.24 -7.93
N GLN A 6 4.27 1.02 -9.01
CA GLN A 6 3.50 0.84 -10.26
C GLN A 6 3.94 -0.40 -11.07
N ASP A 7 4.82 -1.23 -10.52
CA ASP A 7 5.21 -2.50 -11.13
C ASP A 7 4.14 -3.55 -10.82
N GLU A 8 3.32 -3.89 -11.83
CA GLU A 8 2.30 -4.94 -11.77
C GLU A 8 2.86 -6.26 -11.23
N LYS A 9 4.12 -6.58 -11.58
CA LYS A 9 4.80 -7.81 -11.13
C LYS A 9 5.12 -7.78 -9.63
N LYS A 10 5.17 -6.61 -9.02
CA LYS A 10 5.35 -6.44 -7.56
C LYS A 10 4.00 -6.39 -6.85
N LEU A 11 2.99 -5.74 -7.43
CA LEU A 11 1.65 -5.71 -6.85
C LEU A 11 1.05 -7.10 -6.67
N GLY A 12 1.21 -7.98 -7.66
CA GLY A 12 0.75 -9.38 -7.58
C GLY A 12 1.48 -10.24 -6.54
N LYS A 13 2.56 -9.74 -5.91
CA LYS A 13 3.30 -10.47 -4.85
C LYS A 13 2.82 -10.13 -3.44
N TYR A 14 2.02 -9.08 -3.28
CA TYR A 14 1.49 -8.72 -1.96
C TYR A 14 0.28 -9.59 -1.62
N ILE A 15 0.28 -10.15 -0.42
CA ILE A 15 -0.84 -10.91 0.15
C ILE A 15 -1.76 -10.07 1.03
N GLY A 16 -1.34 -8.84 1.36
CA GLY A 16 -2.12 -7.96 2.20
C GLY A 16 -1.59 -6.54 2.18
N PHE A 17 -2.48 -5.62 2.50
CA PHE A 17 -2.19 -4.19 2.63
C PHE A 17 -2.70 -3.72 3.99
N SER A 18 -1.97 -2.83 4.64
CA SER A 18 -2.40 -2.22 5.90
C SER A 18 -1.94 -0.78 6.02
N VAL A 19 -2.55 -0.04 6.94
CA VAL A 19 -2.14 1.31 7.30
C VAL A 19 -1.34 1.25 8.59
N THR A 20 -0.16 1.86 8.59
CA THR A 20 0.68 2.02 9.77
C THR A 20 0.94 3.50 10.07
N SER A 21 1.16 3.83 11.33
CA SER A 21 1.52 5.17 11.75
C SER A 21 3.03 5.38 11.58
N ASN A 22 3.43 6.47 10.93
CA ASN A 22 4.83 6.83 10.75
C ASN A 22 5.27 7.82 11.85
N TRP A 23 5.65 7.27 13.00
CA TRP A 23 6.12 8.04 14.15
C TRP A 23 7.53 8.60 13.89
N GLY A 24 7.70 9.92 14.00
CA GLY A 24 8.98 10.62 13.76
C GLY A 24 9.08 11.37 12.43
N SER A 25 8.10 11.22 11.52
CA SER A 25 8.06 11.94 10.25
C SER A 25 6.94 13.01 10.22
N LYS A 26 7.01 13.97 9.28
CA LYS A 26 5.91 14.93 9.01
C LYS A 26 4.68 14.23 8.44
N LYS A 27 4.86 13.14 7.71
CA LYS A 27 3.80 12.25 7.20
C LYS A 27 3.44 11.25 8.29
N LYS A 28 2.21 11.28 8.80
CA LYS A 28 1.78 10.46 9.95
C LYS A 28 1.16 9.12 9.55
N GLY A 29 0.71 8.96 8.32
CA GLY A 29 0.16 7.70 7.81
C GLY A 29 1.06 7.07 6.75
N ALA A 30 1.09 5.74 6.69
CA ALA A 30 1.72 5.00 5.60
C ALA A 30 0.89 3.78 5.20
N ILE A 31 0.79 3.50 3.91
CA ILE A 31 0.27 2.22 3.40
C ILE A 31 1.46 1.28 3.24
N VAL A 32 1.35 0.08 3.79
CA VAL A 32 2.35 -0.98 3.65
C VAL A 32 1.75 -2.20 2.95
N GLY A 33 2.54 -2.82 2.08
CA GLY A 33 2.24 -4.10 1.46
C GLY A 33 3.05 -5.21 2.13
N THR A 34 2.41 -6.35 2.38
CA THR A 34 3.06 -7.54 2.94
C THR A 34 3.22 -8.58 1.86
N THR A 35 4.44 -9.10 1.66
CA THR A 35 4.71 -10.22 0.73
C THR A 35 4.96 -11.52 1.50
N VAL A 36 4.80 -12.67 0.82
CA VAL A 36 5.04 -14.01 1.41
C VAL A 36 6.52 -14.39 1.41
N GLU A 37 7.42 -13.58 0.84
CA GLU A 37 8.81 -14.00 0.66
C GLU A 37 9.42 -14.37 2.02
N SER A 38 9.79 -15.64 2.11
CA SER A 38 10.25 -16.38 3.27
C SER A 38 11.64 -15.91 3.68
N SER A 39 11.74 -14.73 4.29
CA SER A 39 12.92 -14.39 5.06
C SER A 39 12.71 -14.89 6.48
N PHE A 40 13.61 -15.77 6.91
CA PHE A 40 13.65 -16.57 8.15
C PHE A 40 13.46 -15.80 9.48
N LEU A 41 13.22 -14.48 9.45
CA LEU A 41 13.16 -13.60 10.63
C LEU A 41 12.05 -12.53 10.60
N GLY A 42 11.15 -12.48 9.62
CA GLY A 42 10.02 -11.54 9.68
C GLY A 42 9.19 -11.43 8.40
N SER A 43 7.95 -10.96 8.53
CA SER A 43 7.12 -10.58 7.39
C SER A 43 7.79 -9.43 6.63
N ASN A 44 8.00 -9.61 5.32
CA ASN A 44 8.53 -8.56 4.46
C ASN A 44 7.43 -7.54 4.19
N THR A 45 7.51 -6.40 4.89
CA THR A 45 6.62 -5.25 4.71
C THR A 45 7.35 -4.16 3.91
N GLU A 46 6.71 -3.67 2.85
CA GLU A 46 7.22 -2.59 2.01
C GLU A 46 6.32 -1.36 2.12
N VAL A 47 6.90 -0.17 2.29
CA VAL A 47 6.14 1.09 2.31
C VAL A 47 5.75 1.46 0.88
N LEU A 48 4.45 1.47 0.63
CA LEU A 48 3.87 1.75 -0.67
C LEU A 48 3.48 3.22 -0.82
N GLY A 49 3.04 3.85 0.26
CA GLY A 49 2.58 5.24 0.26
C GLY A 49 2.76 5.91 1.61
N VAL A 50 2.96 7.23 1.63
CA VAL A 50 3.04 8.04 2.85
C VAL A 50 2.11 9.24 2.73
N TYR A 51 1.45 9.58 3.84
CA TYR A 51 0.32 10.51 3.91
C TYR A 51 0.47 11.42 5.12
N ASP A 52 -0.10 12.63 5.02
CA ASP A 52 -0.03 13.60 6.11
C ASP A 52 -0.72 13.09 7.38
N THR A 53 -1.85 12.41 7.22
CA THR A 53 -2.62 11.81 8.32
C THR A 53 -2.85 10.31 8.09
N GLN A 54 -3.19 9.59 9.15
CA GLN A 54 -3.55 8.17 9.05
C GLN A 54 -4.87 7.98 8.33
N GLU A 55 -5.80 8.91 8.53
CA GLU A 55 -7.12 8.95 7.90
C GLU A 55 -6.97 9.09 6.37
N ALA A 56 -6.04 9.93 5.89
CA ALA A 56 -5.77 10.07 4.46
C ALA A 56 -5.19 8.78 3.85
N ALA A 57 -4.36 8.05 4.59
CA ALA A 57 -3.85 6.74 4.16
C ALA A 57 -4.98 5.69 4.09
N LEU A 58 -5.87 5.69 5.09
CA LEU A 58 -7.01 4.78 5.15
C LEU A 58 -8.03 5.07 4.05
N GLU A 59 -8.32 6.34 3.78
CA GLU A 59 -9.22 6.77 2.73
C GLU A 59 -8.73 6.31 1.35
N GLU A 60 -7.44 6.48 1.06
CA GLU A 60 -6.86 5.97 -0.18
C GLU A 60 -6.95 4.45 -0.27
N LEU A 61 -6.59 3.72 0.79
CA LEU A 61 -6.67 2.27 0.81
C LEU A 61 -8.10 1.76 0.59
N THR A 62 -9.09 2.48 1.14
CA THR A 62 -10.51 2.18 0.94
C THR A 62 -10.93 2.43 -0.50
N LYS A 63 -10.53 3.55 -1.10
CA LYS A 63 -10.79 3.84 -2.53
C LYS A 63 -10.19 2.78 -3.44
N LEU A 64 -8.96 2.37 -3.16
CA LEU A 64 -8.27 1.28 -3.85
C LEU A 64 -9.06 -0.03 -3.80
N GLN A 65 -9.49 -0.42 -2.61
CA GLN A 65 -10.29 -1.63 -2.43
C GLN A 65 -11.63 -1.54 -3.17
N SER A 66 -12.34 -0.42 -3.07
CA SER A 66 -13.60 -0.21 -3.78
C SER A 66 -13.43 -0.27 -5.31
N ALA A 67 -12.41 0.38 -5.86
CA ALA A 67 -12.14 0.36 -7.28
C ALA A 67 -11.80 -1.06 -7.78
N LEU A 68 -11.03 -1.83 -7.02
CA LEU A 68 -10.75 -3.24 -7.33
C LEU A 68 -12.01 -4.11 -7.30
N LEU A 69 -12.89 -3.92 -6.30
CA LEU A 69 -14.15 -4.66 -6.20
C LEU A 69 -15.11 -4.35 -7.36
N ASN A 70 -15.08 -3.11 -7.87
CA ASN A 70 -15.89 -2.67 -9.00
C ASN A 70 -15.29 -3.03 -10.36
N GLY A 71 -14.10 -3.65 -10.40
CA GLY A 71 -13.39 -3.94 -11.66
C GLY A 71 -12.92 -2.69 -12.40
N GLU A 72 -12.79 -1.56 -11.69
CA GLU A 72 -12.28 -0.32 -12.26
C GLU A 72 -10.78 -0.47 -12.55
N LYS A 73 -10.32 0.12 -13.66
CA LYS A 73 -8.89 0.22 -13.94
C LYS A 73 -8.28 1.25 -13.01
N VAL A 74 -7.76 0.77 -11.90
CA VAL A 74 -7.15 1.62 -10.87
C VAL A 74 -5.74 2.08 -11.27
N TYR A 75 -5.14 1.45 -12.28
CA TYR A 75 -3.82 1.78 -12.83
C TYR A 75 -3.91 2.27 -14.29
N GLU A 76 -3.08 3.24 -14.65
CA GLU A 76 -2.81 3.64 -16.03
C GLU A 76 -1.43 3.09 -16.41
N MET A 77 -1.37 2.14 -17.35
CA MET A 77 -0.10 1.68 -17.93
C MET A 77 0.36 2.74 -18.93
N THR A 78 1.53 3.31 -18.73
CA THR A 78 2.28 4.00 -19.79
C THR A 78 3.45 3.14 -20.22
#